data_AF-A0A7S2Y3E4-F1
#
_entry.id   AF-A0A7S2Y3E4-F1
#
_cell.length_a   1.000
_cell.length_b   1.000
_cell.length_c   1.000
_cell.angle_alpha   90.00
_cell.angle_beta   90.00
_cell.angle_gamma   90.00
#
_symmetry.space_group_name_H-M   'P 1'
#
loop_
_entity.id
_entity.type
_entity.pdbx_description
1 polymer ?
#
loop_
_entity_poly.entity_id
_entity_poly.type
_entity_poly.pdbx_seq_one_letter_code
_entity_poly.pdbx_strand_id
1 'polypeptide(L)'
;MQRSIALRKLWTLRATARHGGQIGSRSRGFHSSAILSDALDMVDTFKRRHVGPTDEDAKSMLATIGFNSFDELVKSTVPAQILSEKDLELEPVRTESEALVRIKEYASKNKVM
;
A
#
# COMPACT_ATOMS: atom_id res chain seq x y z
N MET A 1 1.01 18.06 -47.14
CA MET A 1 -0.44 18.10 -46.88
C MET A 1 -0.68 18.00 -45.38
N GLN A 2 -0.92 19.14 -44.74
CA GLN A 2 -1.37 19.23 -43.35
C GLN A 2 -2.89 19.06 -43.31
N ARG A 3 -3.44 18.36 -42.32
CA ARG A 3 -4.80 18.57 -41.84
C ARG A 3 -4.82 18.55 -40.32
N SER A 4 -4.85 19.75 -39.78
CA SER A 4 -5.29 20.09 -38.43
C SER A 4 -6.79 19.86 -38.31
N ILE A 5 -7.31 19.60 -37.09
CA ILE A 5 -8.48 20.27 -36.49
C ILE A 5 -8.68 19.72 -35.07
N ALA A 6 -8.60 20.64 -34.12
CA ALA A 6 -8.88 20.51 -32.69
C ALA A 6 -10.38 20.37 -32.40
N LEU A 7 -10.74 20.03 -31.15
CA LEU A 7 -11.62 20.80 -30.26
C LEU A 7 -12.16 19.93 -29.11
N ARG A 8 -12.15 20.51 -27.89
CA ARG A 8 -13.10 20.40 -26.75
C ARG A 8 -12.30 20.48 -25.42
N LYS A 9 -12.66 21.24 -24.38
CA LYS A 9 -13.74 22.20 -24.10
C LYS A 9 -13.28 23.09 -22.94
N LEU A 10 -13.64 24.36 -23.05
CA LEU A 10 -13.60 25.41 -22.02
C LEU A 10 -14.58 25.10 -20.88
N TRP A 11 -14.20 25.40 -19.65
CA TRP A 11 -15.17 25.78 -18.61
C TRP A 11 -14.68 27.03 -17.88
N THR A 12 -15.45 28.08 -18.04
CA THR A 12 -15.41 29.36 -17.33
C THR A 12 -16.14 29.24 -15.99
N LEU A 13 -15.66 29.89 -14.91
CA LEU A 13 -16.29 31.11 -14.36
C LEU A 13 -15.63 31.56 -13.04
N ARG A 14 -15.53 32.89 -12.91
CA ARG A 14 -15.18 33.66 -11.70
C ARG A 14 -16.44 33.84 -10.84
N ALA A 15 -16.32 33.70 -9.52
CA ALA A 15 -17.31 34.19 -8.56
C ALA A 15 -16.61 34.77 -7.32
N THR A 16 -16.90 36.05 -7.05
CA THR A 16 -16.54 36.83 -5.86
C THR A 16 -17.58 36.64 -4.76
N ALA A 17 -17.16 36.47 -3.50
CA ALA A 17 -17.99 36.80 -2.33
C ALA A 17 -17.12 37.11 -1.10
N ARG A 18 -17.39 38.29 -0.51
CA ARG A 18 -16.96 38.79 0.82
C ARG A 18 -18.07 38.47 1.83
N HIS A 19 -17.77 38.61 3.13
CA HIS A 19 -18.56 38.42 4.37
C HIS A 19 -18.25 37.06 5.03
N GLY A 20 -18.07 36.93 6.33
CA GLY A 20 -18.19 37.80 7.50
C GLY A 20 -17.93 36.90 8.71
N GLY A 21 -17.44 37.47 9.81
CA GLY A 21 -16.98 36.69 10.95
C GLY A 21 -18.05 35.84 11.63
N GLN A 22 -17.65 34.67 12.11
CA GLN A 22 -18.18 34.06 13.34
C GLN A 22 -17.05 33.33 14.08
N ILE A 23 -16.77 33.85 15.27
CA ILE A 23 -16.04 33.19 16.35
C ILE A 23 -16.98 32.13 16.95
N GLY A 24 -16.82 30.89 16.51
CA GLY A 24 -17.50 29.73 17.05
C GLY A 24 -16.50 28.78 17.70
N SER A 25 -16.72 28.49 18.98
CA SER A 25 -15.95 27.57 19.83
C SER A 25 -15.44 26.34 19.06
N ARG A 26 -14.13 26.31 18.76
CA ARG A 26 -13.46 25.09 18.29
C ARG A 26 -13.26 24.17 19.49
N SER A 27 -14.17 23.22 19.67
CA SER A 27 -13.81 22.03 20.45
C SER A 27 -12.66 21.35 19.69
N ARG A 28 -11.47 21.34 20.29
CA ARG A 28 -10.35 20.54 19.80
C ARG A 28 -10.71 19.08 20.08
N GLY A 29 -11.47 18.47 19.19
CA GLY A 29 -11.63 17.02 19.13
C GLY A 29 -10.27 16.40 18.85
N PHE A 30 -9.83 15.48 19.71
CA PHE A 30 -8.62 14.71 19.50
C PHE A 30 -8.77 13.91 18.20
N HIS A 31 -8.00 14.27 17.16
CA HIS A 31 -7.87 13.49 15.90
C HIS A 31 -7.04 12.21 16.09
N SER A 32 -7.13 11.56 17.26
CA SER A 32 -6.07 10.69 17.77
C SER A 32 -6.33 9.19 17.66
N SER A 33 -7.56 8.75 17.37
CA SER A 33 -7.88 7.30 17.35
C SER A 33 -7.41 6.59 16.08
N ALA A 34 -7.60 7.19 14.91
CA ALA A 34 -7.23 6.58 13.63
C ALA A 34 -5.70 6.48 13.44
N ILE A 35 -4.95 7.47 13.96
CA ILE A 35 -3.48 7.45 13.91
C ILE A 35 -2.94 6.35 14.84
N LEU A 36 -3.59 6.15 15.99
CA LEU A 36 -3.20 5.10 16.93
C LEU A 36 -3.52 3.71 16.39
N SER A 37 -4.65 3.51 15.72
CA SER A 37 -4.97 2.21 15.10
C SER A 37 -3.99 1.86 13.99
N ASP A 38 -3.68 2.80 13.09
CA ASP A 38 -2.73 2.56 11.99
C ASP A 38 -1.34 2.18 12.52
N ALA A 39 -0.87 2.85 13.58
CA ALA A 39 0.38 2.51 14.24
C ALA A 39 0.38 1.12 14.88
N LEU A 40 -0.76 0.67 15.41
CA LEU A 40 -0.92 -0.68 15.98
C LEU A 40 -1.03 -1.75 14.89
N ASP A 41 -1.66 -1.43 13.76
CA ASP A 41 -1.75 -2.34 12.62
C ASP A 41 -0.36 -2.59 12.00
N MET A 42 0.52 -1.57 11.98
CA MET A 42 1.91 -1.73 11.52
C MET A 42 2.71 -2.76 12.32
N VAL A 43 2.51 -2.84 13.64
CA VAL A 43 3.22 -3.83 14.48
C VAL A 43 2.64 -5.24 14.36
N ASP A 44 1.40 -5.38 13.88
CA ASP A 44 0.71 -6.66 13.60
C ASP A 44 0.89 -7.15 12.14
N THR A 45 1.99 -6.73 11.50
CA THR A 45 2.32 -7.19 10.14
C THR A 45 3.05 -8.54 10.17
N PHE A 46 2.49 -9.53 9.45
CA PHE A 46 3.10 -10.86 9.33
C PHE A 46 4.50 -10.84 8.70
N LYS A 47 4.71 -9.97 7.68
CA LYS A 47 5.99 -9.86 6.95
C LYS A 47 7.18 -9.67 7.88
N ARG A 48 7.03 -8.84 8.92
CA ARG A 48 8.09 -8.55 9.89
C ARG A 48 8.58 -9.79 10.64
N ARG A 49 7.70 -10.77 10.90
CA ARG A 49 8.08 -12.01 11.59
C ARG A 49 8.43 -13.16 10.64
N HIS A 50 8.04 -13.03 9.37
CA HIS A 50 8.24 -14.04 8.35
C HIS A 50 9.55 -13.84 7.56
N VAL A 51 9.90 -12.58 7.25
CA VAL A 51 11.15 -12.24 6.56
C VAL A 51 12.22 -11.94 7.60
N GLY A 52 13.24 -12.80 7.65
CA GLY A 52 14.31 -12.72 8.65
C GLY A 52 15.23 -11.50 8.52
N PRO A 53 15.88 -11.27 7.35
CA PRO A 53 16.79 -10.14 7.17
C PRO A 53 16.07 -8.79 7.28
N THR A 54 16.68 -7.83 7.97
CA THR A 54 16.25 -6.43 7.87
C THR A 54 16.62 -5.84 6.51
N ASP A 55 16.15 -4.63 6.23
CA ASP A 55 16.51 -3.91 5.01
C ASP A 55 18.04 -3.63 4.95
N GLU A 56 18.69 -3.43 6.10
CA GLU A 56 20.15 -3.26 6.21
C GLU A 56 20.87 -4.59 5.96
N ASP A 57 20.40 -5.69 6.55
CA ASP A 57 20.96 -7.02 6.31
C ASP A 57 20.86 -7.38 4.83
N ALA A 58 19.68 -7.16 4.22
CA ALA A 58 19.43 -7.41 2.81
C ALA A 58 20.38 -6.61 1.90
N LYS A 59 20.62 -5.33 2.22
CA LYS A 59 21.59 -4.49 1.49
C LYS A 59 23.01 -5.02 1.62
N SER A 60 23.42 -5.42 2.83
CA SER A 60 24.75 -6.00 3.07
C SER A 60 24.94 -7.31 2.32
N MET A 61 23.92 -8.17 2.31
CA MET A 61 23.92 -9.43 1.58
C MET A 61 24.04 -9.18 0.08
N LEU A 62 23.21 -8.28 -0.49
CA LEU A 62 23.27 -7.92 -1.92
C LEU A 62 24.65 -7.40 -2.32
N ALA A 63 25.23 -6.50 -1.52
CA ALA A 63 26.57 -5.98 -1.78
C ALA A 63 27.65 -7.09 -1.75
N THR A 64 27.51 -8.06 -0.85
CA THR A 64 28.43 -9.21 -0.76
C THR A 64 28.44 -10.05 -2.03
N ILE A 65 27.28 -10.20 -2.67
CA ILE A 65 27.14 -10.95 -3.93
C ILE A 65 27.21 -10.06 -5.18
N GLY A 66 27.54 -8.77 -5.02
CA GLY A 66 27.80 -7.83 -6.12
C GLY A 66 26.56 -7.26 -6.80
N PHE A 67 25.39 -7.26 -6.14
CA PHE A 67 24.15 -6.69 -6.67
C PHE A 67 23.73 -5.43 -5.92
N ASN A 68 23.08 -4.50 -6.62
CA ASN A 68 22.60 -3.24 -6.04
C ASN A 68 21.12 -3.30 -5.60
N SER A 69 20.38 -4.29 -6.09
CA SER A 69 18.95 -4.46 -5.79
C SER A 69 18.48 -5.89 -5.99
N PHE A 70 17.33 -6.22 -5.37
CA PHE A 70 16.64 -7.49 -5.64
C PHE A 70 16.20 -7.62 -7.11
N ASP A 71 15.75 -6.54 -7.74
CA ASP A 71 15.37 -6.54 -9.16
C ASP A 71 16.52 -6.97 -10.07
N GLU A 72 17.71 -6.44 -9.82
CA GLU A 72 18.92 -6.80 -10.56
C GLU A 72 19.27 -8.28 -10.36
N LEU A 73 19.23 -8.74 -9.10
CA LEU A 73 19.45 -10.13 -8.75
C LEU A 73 18.46 -11.07 -9.45
N VAL A 74 17.15 -10.76 -9.39
CA VAL A 74 16.09 -11.58 -10.00
C VAL A 74 16.27 -11.65 -11.51
N LYS A 75 16.51 -10.53 -12.19
CA LYS A 75 16.72 -10.49 -13.64
C LYS A 75 17.97 -11.25 -14.10
N SER A 76 19.01 -11.31 -13.26
CA SER A 76 20.21 -12.09 -13.57
C SER A 76 20.03 -13.60 -13.33
N THR A 77 19.07 -13.99 -12.48
CA THR A 77 18.89 -15.38 -12.02
C THR A 77 17.76 -16.09 -12.77
N VAL A 78 16.64 -15.40 -13.02
CA VAL A 78 15.44 -15.98 -13.63
C VAL A 78 15.40 -15.64 -15.12
N PRO A 79 15.33 -16.63 -16.04
CA PRO A 79 15.20 -16.36 -17.46
C PRO A 79 13.97 -15.51 -17.79
N ALA A 80 14.16 -14.47 -18.61
CA ALA A 80 13.11 -13.51 -18.94
C ALA A 80 11.85 -14.15 -19.54
N GLN A 81 11.99 -15.28 -20.23
CA GLN A 81 10.87 -16.00 -20.85
C GLN A 81 9.86 -16.58 -19.85
N ILE A 82 10.26 -16.74 -18.58
CA ILE A 82 9.40 -17.30 -17.52
C ILE A 82 9.17 -16.32 -16.37
N LEU A 83 9.75 -15.13 -16.42
CA LEU A 83 9.53 -14.10 -15.41
C LEU A 83 8.20 -13.40 -15.67
N SER A 84 7.30 -13.38 -14.68
CA SER A 84 6.02 -12.66 -14.82
C SER A 84 6.25 -11.15 -14.86
N GLU A 85 5.71 -10.48 -15.87
CA GLU A 85 5.69 -9.01 -15.97
C GLU A 85 4.50 -8.37 -15.25
N LYS A 86 3.57 -9.20 -14.75
CA LYS A 86 2.37 -8.74 -14.06
C LYS A 86 2.50 -8.99 -12.56
N ASP A 87 2.06 -8.00 -11.79
CA ASP A 87 1.84 -8.14 -10.37
C ASP A 87 0.76 -9.20 -10.08
N LEU A 88 0.83 -9.79 -8.89
CA LEU A 88 -0.17 -10.75 -8.45
C LEU A 88 -1.48 -10.01 -8.13
N GLU A 89 -2.57 -10.49 -8.71
CA GLU A 89 -3.92 -10.01 -8.41
C GLU A 89 -4.41 -10.61 -7.08
N LEU A 90 -3.98 -10.01 -5.97
CA LEU A 90 -4.32 -10.44 -4.61
C LEU A 90 -5.25 -9.43 -3.92
N GLU A 91 -6.04 -9.94 -2.97
CA GLU A 91 -6.75 -9.08 -2.03
C GLU A 91 -5.76 -8.23 -1.20
N PRO A 92 -6.20 -7.08 -0.65
CA PRO A 92 -5.38 -6.28 0.24
C PRO A 92 -4.77 -7.12 1.38
N VAL A 93 -3.54 -6.77 1.75
CA VAL A 93 -2.87 -7.38 2.90
C VAL A 93 -3.74 -7.23 4.14
N ARG A 94 -3.85 -8.32 4.90
CA ARG A 94 -4.50 -8.34 6.21
C ARG A 94 -3.44 -8.36 7.30
N THR A 95 -3.75 -7.81 8.46
CA THR A 95 -2.92 -8.05 9.64
C THR A 95 -2.95 -9.53 10.01
N GLU A 96 -2.01 -9.97 10.83
CA GLU A 96 -2.00 -11.36 11.24
C GLU A 96 -3.23 -11.72 12.10
N SER A 97 -3.64 -10.83 12.99
CA SER A 97 -4.83 -11.02 13.81
C SER A 97 -6.09 -11.16 12.97
N GLU A 98 -6.24 -10.33 11.93
CA GLU A 98 -7.35 -10.41 10.98
C GLU A 98 -7.35 -11.74 10.22
N ALA A 99 -6.18 -12.18 9.75
CA ALA A 99 -6.05 -13.45 9.05
C ALA A 99 -6.46 -14.64 9.96
N LEU A 100 -6.05 -14.63 11.23
CA LEU A 100 -6.43 -15.67 12.19
C LEU A 100 -7.94 -15.68 12.49
N VAL A 101 -8.57 -14.51 12.64
CA VAL A 101 -10.03 -14.41 12.79
C VAL A 101 -10.73 -15.01 11.57
N ARG A 102 -10.31 -14.63 10.36
CA ARG A 102 -10.90 -15.12 9.12
C ARG A 102 -10.75 -16.63 8.95
N ILE A 103 -9.59 -17.19 9.29
CA ILE A 103 -9.38 -18.64 9.25
C ILE A 103 -10.28 -19.35 10.27
N LYS A 104 -10.48 -18.80 11.48
CA LYS A 104 -11.43 -19.34 12.47
C LYS A 104 -12.88 -19.33 11.95
N GLU A 105 -13.28 -18.28 11.23
CA GLU A 105 -14.60 -18.19 10.59
C GLU A 105 -14.81 -19.25 9.51
N TYR A 106 -13.77 -19.58 8.75
CA TYR A 106 -13.84 -20.69 7.80
C TYR A 106 -13.88 -22.04 8.52
N ALA A 107 -13.02 -22.23 9.52
CA ALA A 107 -12.91 -23.47 10.27
C ALA A 107 -14.21 -23.82 11.02
N SER A 108 -14.98 -22.84 11.50
CA SER A 108 -16.25 -23.07 12.20
C SER A 108 -17.34 -23.72 11.32
N LYS A 109 -17.16 -23.72 10.00
CA LYS A 109 -18.06 -24.35 9.04
C LYS A 109 -17.76 -25.84 8.84
N ASN A 110 -16.65 -26.34 9.37
CA ASN A 110 -16.26 -27.74 9.23
C ASN A 110 -17.07 -28.62 10.17
N LYS A 111 -17.43 -29.82 9.72
CA LYS A 111 -18.01 -30.87 10.57
C LYS A 111 -16.87 -31.75 11.09
N VAL A 112 -16.73 -31.85 12.41
CA VAL A 112 -15.79 -32.78 13.06
C VAL A 112 -16.40 -34.18 12.99
N MET A 113 -15.63 -35.15 12.48
CA MET A 113 -16.02 -36.56 12.36
C MET A 113 -15.43 -37.38 13.51
#